data_AF-A0A969M0B3-F1
#
_entry.id   AF-A0A969M0B3-F1
#
_cell.length_a   1.000
_cell.length_b   1.000
_cell.length_c   1.000
_cell.angle_alpha   90.00
_cell.angle_beta   90.00
_cell.angle_gamma   90.00
#
_symmetry.space_group_name_H-M   'P 1'
#
loop_
_entity.id
_entity.type
_entity.pdbx_description
1 polymer ?
#
loop_
_entity_poly.entity_id
_entity_poly.type
_entity_poly.pdbx_seq_one_letter_code
_entity_poly.pdbx_strand_id
1 'polypeptide(L)' 'MRSVTPSSKIDAALRDLVTRLSNFSDDHFDAQWMHLNEQELEALVIKLLQHWTEHLDGRLLSGILLEIRESDPH' A
#
# COMPACT_ATOMS: atom_id res chain seq x y z
N MET A 1 9.07 -21.36 -9.57
CA MET A 1 8.60 -20.26 -8.69
C MET A 1 7.15 -20.54 -8.36
N ARG A 2 6.76 -20.57 -7.08
CA ARG A 2 5.32 -20.65 -6.73
C ARG A 2 4.70 -19.33 -7.16
N SER A 3 3.69 -19.38 -8.03
CA SER A 3 2.80 -18.25 -8.24
C SER A 3 2.08 -18.00 -6.92
N VAL A 4 2.40 -16.90 -6.25
CA VAL A 4 1.68 -16.46 -5.06
C VAL A 4 0.50 -15.66 -5.58
N THR A 5 -0.67 -16.30 -5.69
CA THR A 5 -1.91 -15.56 -5.92
C THR A 5 -2.19 -14.73 -4.66
N PRO A 6 -2.43 -13.42 -4.78
CA PRO A 6 -2.84 -12.61 -3.65
C PRO A 6 -4.06 -13.22 -2.95
N SER A 7 -4.04 -13.26 -1.62
CA SER A 7 -5.22 -13.67 -0.86
C SER A 7 -6.28 -12.57 -0.92
N SER A 8 -7.55 -12.90 -0.68
CA SER A 8 -8.63 -11.92 -0.57
C SER A 8 -8.37 -10.83 0.49
N LYS A 9 -7.57 -11.13 1.51
CA LYS A 9 -7.12 -10.14 2.51
C LYS A 9 -6.14 -9.13 1.91
N ILE A 10 -5.24 -9.56 1.02
CA ILE A 10 -4.32 -8.68 0.30
C ILE A 10 -5.12 -7.78 -0.66
N ASP A 11 -6.10 -8.34 -1.37
CA ASP A 11 -6.95 -7.57 -2.28
C ASP A 11 -7.75 -6.48 -1.54
N ALA A 12 -8.27 -6.80 -0.34
CA ALA A 12 -8.96 -5.83 0.51
C ALA A 12 -8.01 -4.69 0.95
N ALA A 13 -6.80 -5.03 1.41
CA ALA A 13 -5.81 -4.02 1.81
C ALA A 13 -5.39 -3.12 0.63
N LEU A 14 -5.26 -3.67 -0.58
CA LEU A 14 -5.00 -2.88 -1.79
C LEU A 14 -6.17 -1.94 -2.12
N ARG A 15 -7.41 -2.41 -1.98
CA ARG A 15 -8.61 -1.57 -2.15
C ARG A 15 -8.61 -0.41 -1.16
N ASP A 16 -8.31 -0.67 0.11
CA ASP A 16 -8.24 0.38 1.14
C ASP A 16 -7.16 1.42 0.82
N LEU A 17 -5.99 0.98 0.32
CA LEU A 17 -4.94 1.88 -0.15
C LEU A 17 -5.43 2.77 -1.31
N VAL A 18 -6.07 2.18 -2.32
CA VAL A 18 -6.63 2.92 -3.47
C VAL A 18 -7.66 3.95 -2.99
N THR A 19 -8.59 3.55 -2.11
CA THR A 19 -9.60 4.45 -1.54
C THR A 19 -8.98 5.56 -0.69
N ARG A 20 -7.91 5.27 0.05
CA ARG A 20 -7.21 6.30 0.82
C ARG A 20 -6.54 7.31 -0.09
N LEU A 21 -5.86 6.85 -1.14
CA LEU A 21 -5.18 7.73 -2.09
C LEU A 21 -6.17 8.58 -2.90
N SER A 22 -7.33 8.03 -3.28
CA SER A 22 -8.36 8.79 -4.00
C SER A 22 -8.96 9.93 -3.17
N ASN A 23 -8.84 9.87 -1.85
CA ASN A 23 -9.37 10.86 -0.91
C ASN A 23 -8.26 11.56 -0.11
N PHE A 24 -6.98 11.40 -0.49
CA PHE A 24 -5.86 11.94 0.26
C PHE A 24 -5.78 13.46 0.10
N SER A 25 -5.58 14.16 1.22
CA SER A 25 -5.42 15.61 1.25
C SER A 25 -4.50 15.99 2.41
N ASP A 26 -3.39 16.67 2.10
CA ASP A 26 -2.50 17.34 3.02
C ASP A 26 -1.96 18.64 2.40
N ASP A 27 -1.03 19.32 3.08
CA ASP A 27 -0.44 20.59 2.63
C ASP A 27 0.37 20.48 1.33
N HIS A 28 0.68 19.27 0.87
CA HIS A 28 1.53 18.99 -0.29
C HIS A 28 0.79 18.31 -1.44
N PHE A 29 -0.31 17.62 -1.15
CA PHE A 29 -1.07 16.86 -2.13
C PHE A 29 -2.55 16.81 -1.77
N ASP A 30 -3.42 17.17 -2.72
CA ASP A 30 -4.86 16.99 -2.61
C ASP A 30 -5.39 16.26 -3.85
N ALA A 31 -5.91 15.05 -3.64
CA ALA A 31 -6.39 14.18 -4.70
C ALA A 31 -7.58 14.78 -5.48
N GLN A 32 -8.42 15.56 -4.82
CA GLN A 32 -9.59 16.19 -5.44
C GLN A 32 -9.17 17.38 -6.30
N TRP A 33 -8.22 18.18 -5.83
CA TRP A 33 -7.67 19.33 -6.57
C TRP A 33 -6.83 18.89 -7.76
N MET A 34 -6.14 17.76 -7.66
CA MET A 34 -5.37 17.17 -8.77
C MET A 34 -6.27 16.54 -9.84
N HIS A 35 -7.58 16.39 -9.60
CA HIS A 35 -8.54 15.79 -10.53
C HIS A 35 -8.08 14.43 -11.10
N LEU A 36 -7.49 13.59 -10.25
CA LEU A 36 -6.95 12.31 -10.68
C LEU A 36 -8.03 11.44 -11.31
N ASN A 37 -7.78 10.99 -12.54
CA ASN A 37 -8.60 9.95 -13.14
C ASN A 37 -8.20 8.55 -12.65
N GLU A 38 -9.00 7.53 -12.98
CA GLU A 38 -8.77 6.16 -12.54
C GLU A 38 -7.39 5.61 -12.98
N GLN A 39 -6.91 5.94 -14.18
CA GLN A 39 -5.63 5.47 -14.70
C GLN A 39 -4.45 6.12 -13.97
N GLU A 40 -4.55 7.41 -13.66
CA GLU A 40 -3.51 8.13 -12.90
C GLU A 40 -3.44 7.64 -11.45
N LEU A 41 -4.59 7.39 -10.83
CA LEU A 41 -4.66 6.81 -9.50
C LEU A 41 -4.04 5.40 -9.48
N GLU A 42 -4.38 4.55 -10.46
CA GLU A 42 -3.79 3.21 -10.61
C GLU A 42 -2.27 3.30 -10.80
N ALA A 43 -1.80 4.17 -11.70
CA ALA A 43 -0.38 4.37 -11.93
C ALA A 43 0.36 4.86 -10.67
N LEU A 44 -0.25 5.75 -9.88
CA LEU A 44 0.29 6.22 -8.62
C LEU A 44 0.41 5.08 -7.60
N VAL A 45 -0.62 4.25 -7.44
CA VAL A 45 -0.61 3.07 -6.57
C VAL A 45 0.52 2.13 -6.97
N ILE A 46 0.65 1.83 -8.27
CA ILE A 46 1.71 0.96 -8.80
C ILE A 46 3.09 1.56 -8.48
N LYS A 47 3.29 2.86 -8.68
CA LYS A 47 4.57 3.52 -8.40
C LYS A 47 4.94 3.50 -6.91
N LEU A 48 3.97 3.68 -6.02
CA LEU A 48 4.19 3.57 -4.58
C LEU A 48 4.59 2.14 -4.19
N LEU A 49 3.90 1.13 -4.70
CA LEU A 49 4.24 -0.28 -4.44
C LEU A 49 5.63 -0.64 -4.96
N GLN A 50 5.99 -0.17 -6.16
CA GLN A 50 7.34 -0.36 -6.73
C GLN A 50 8.40 0.30 -5.83
N HIS A 51 8.18 1.56 -5.45
CA HIS A 51 9.09 2.27 -4.56
C HIS A 51 9.28 1.54 -3.22
N TRP A 52 8.20 1.14 -2.54
CA TRP A 52 8.33 0.38 -1.29
C TRP A 52 9.05 -0.95 -1.48
N THR A 53 8.86 -1.63 -2.61
CA THR A 53 9.54 -2.88 -2.94
C THR A 53 11.04 -2.67 -3.15
N GLU A 54 11.42 -1.60 -3.84
CA GLU A 54 12.83 -1.24 -4.11
C GLU A 54 13.56 -0.80 -2.84
N HIS A 55 12.82 -0.24 -1.87
CA HIS A 55 13.36 0.29 -0.62
C HIS A 55 13.11 -0.63 0.59
N LEU A 56 12.83 -1.92 0.36
CA LEU A 56 12.72 -2.90 1.46
C LEU A 56 14.04 -3.02 2.22
N ASP A 57 13.97 -2.77 3.52
CA ASP A 57 15.08 -2.96 4.45
C ASP A 57 14.78 -4.07 5.46
N GLY A 58 15.78 -4.88 5.78
CA GLY A 58 15.62 -6.02 6.68
C GLY A 58 15.21 -5.64 8.11
N ARG A 59 15.58 -4.45 8.58
CA ARG A 59 15.15 -3.92 9.88
C ARG A 59 13.68 -3.55 9.86
N LEU A 60 13.21 -2.90 8.80
CA LEU A 60 11.79 -2.59 8.60
C LEU A 60 10.96 -3.89 8.61
N LEU A 61 11.37 -4.89 7.82
CA LEU A 61 10.69 -6.18 7.76
C LEU A 61 10.67 -6.90 9.12
N SER A 62 11.79 -6.87 9.85
CA SER A 62 11.88 -7.50 11.17
C SER A 62 11.00 -6.80 12.20
N GLY A 63 10.92 -5.46 12.16
CA GLY A 63 10.04 -4.67 13.02
C GLY A 63 8.56 -4.98 12.77
N ILE A 64 8.13 -4.94 11.51
CA ILE A 64 6.74 -5.27 11.14
C ILE A 64 6.40 -6.72 11.54
N LEU A 65 7.33 -7.67 11.34
CA LEU A 65 7.10 -9.07 11.73
C LEU A 65 6.94 -9.23 13.25
N LEU A 66 7.69 -8.46 14.05
CA LEU A 66 7.53 -8.45 15.50
C LEU A 66 6.15 -7.91 15.91
N GLU A 67 5.73 -6.77 15.35
CA GLU A 67 4.42 -6.18 15.61
C GLU A 67 3.27 -7.13 15.28
N ILE A 68 3.34 -7.84 14.14
CA ILE A 68 2.34 -8.85 13.74
C ILE A 68 2.25 -9.96 14.80
N ARG A 69 3.40 -10.44 15.29
CA ARG A 69 3.46 -11.54 16.28
C ARG A 69 2.98 -11.11 17.66
N GLU A 70 3.19 -9.86 18.04
CA GLU A 70 2.71 -9.32 19.31
C GLU A 70 1.21 -8.95 19.27
N SER A 71 0.69 -8.60 18.08
CA SER A 71 -0.73 -8.24 17.89
C SER A 71 -1.66 -9.43 17.71
N ASP A 72 -1.12 -10.63 17.44
CA ASP A 72 -1.87 -11.88 17.31
C ASP A 72 -1.59 -12.77 18.54
N PRO A 73 -2.25 -12.52 19.69
CA PRO A 73 -2.14 -13.42 20.82
C PRO A 73 -2.77 -14.75 20.40
N HIS A 74 -1.98 -15.82 20.42
CA HIS A 74 -2.45 -17.19 20.17
C HIS A 74 -3.79 -17.51 20.85
#